data_AF-A0A7K4I6R4-F1
#
_entry.id   AF-A0A7K4I6R4-F1
#
_cell.length_a   1.000
_cell.length_b   1.000
_cell.length_c   1.000
_cell.angle_alpha   90.00
_cell.angle_beta   90.00
_cell.angle_gamma   90.00
#
_symmetry.space_group_name_H-M   'P 1'
#
loop_
_entity.id
_entity.type
_entity.pdbx_description
1 polymer ?
#
loop_
_entity_poly.entity_id
_entity_poly.type
_entity_poly.pdbx_seq_one_letter_code
_entity_poly.pdbx_strand_id
1 'polypeptide(L)'
;MSSELAKTLVNDFLKTSWSCVEALVRELANFKGDEKRKVLFYCFRNGRMNDVVLDGSHFFLRSSVEFSNPQLTVEEVQGIIAARLLEACGNYFYRYGLHKPDDGDVDQICELLNKPSQDLVISFLLNTDEIEPDRYSMNPLKESIVSSGQSAFPAKSVKTEQLKIDEKFVQKYDGSLISKSEVELIAHHLENCKNNYMNLVDAVKYDQLELLSQSFGISLFLCSLRIPLTTLEKETSEGFLHHMIRETHKNYDSIASVYNCMGRSMKNKTTLLTIPHSPKGYASKRAIRGKIYFDGAKLKNVKVVYRTTPLYPNAIDPNDISIAKAEDDFWVEGEKFVNYSYKETPSSPQFFLYSLVSPENAALWHGIGAFGAQQLLNSYVSIRLVSAKGSLISNLDAYGITTRIPLQFNLSPQHMWFHPIHHNIDASIGCIDNLKDLVKLGMKIEHLSAYRNAMVI
;
A
#
# COMPACT_ATOMS: atom_id res chain seq x y z
N MET A 1 -1.96 9.44 30.58
CA MET A 1 -1.44 10.16 29.39
C MET A 1 -1.93 9.53 28.09
N SER A 2 -1.91 8.20 27.91
CA SER A 2 -2.38 7.56 26.67
C SER A 2 -3.89 7.74 26.40
N SER A 3 -4.75 7.58 27.40
CA SER A 3 -6.20 7.81 27.26
C SER A 3 -6.56 9.26 26.86
N GLU A 4 -5.72 10.23 27.20
CA GLU A 4 -5.89 11.64 26.85
C GLU A 4 -5.64 11.87 25.34
N LEU A 5 -4.68 11.14 24.75
CA LEU A 5 -4.37 11.24 23.33
C LEU A 5 -5.49 10.65 22.47
N ALA A 6 -5.94 9.45 22.79
CA ALA A 6 -7.07 8.82 22.11
C ALA A 6 -8.31 9.73 22.12
N LYS A 7 -8.68 10.25 23.30
CA LYS A 7 -9.82 11.16 23.45
C LYS A 7 -9.64 12.45 22.65
N THR A 8 -8.43 13.01 22.59
CA THR A 8 -8.15 14.20 21.78
C THR A 8 -8.32 13.91 20.28
N LEU A 9 -7.79 12.78 19.81
CA LEU A 9 -7.90 12.34 18.42
C LEU A 9 -9.36 12.09 18.01
N VAL A 10 -10.15 11.41 18.86
CA VAL A 10 -11.57 11.13 18.58
C VAL A 10 -12.36 12.42 18.51
N ASN A 11 -12.17 13.34 19.46
CA ASN A 11 -12.86 14.63 19.45
C ASN A 11 -12.55 15.45 18.20
N ASP A 12 -11.27 15.58 17.86
CA ASP A 12 -10.85 16.31 16.67
C ASP A 12 -11.41 15.65 15.40
N PHE A 13 -11.30 14.33 15.29
CA PHE A 13 -11.78 13.57 14.15
C PHE A 13 -13.30 13.71 13.94
N LEU A 14 -14.11 13.57 14.99
CA LEU A 14 -15.56 13.74 14.89
C LEU A 14 -15.94 15.18 14.53
N LYS A 15 -15.16 16.17 14.97
CA LYS A 15 -15.40 17.58 14.61
C LYS A 15 -15.05 17.88 13.16
N THR A 16 -13.94 17.35 12.64
CA THR A 16 -13.38 17.73 11.33
C THR A 16 -13.82 16.81 10.19
N SER A 17 -14.16 15.56 10.51
CA SER A 17 -14.33 14.46 9.56
C SER A 17 -15.69 13.76 9.68
N TRP A 18 -16.67 14.37 10.36
CA TRP A 18 -18.02 13.82 10.55
C TRP A 18 -18.68 13.34 9.26
N SER A 19 -18.58 14.12 8.18
CA SER A 19 -19.18 13.79 6.89
C SER A 19 -18.64 12.48 6.29
N CYS A 20 -17.41 12.07 6.64
CA CYS A 20 -16.85 10.79 6.25
C CYS A 20 -17.49 9.63 7.02
N VAL A 21 -17.77 9.82 8.31
CA VAL A 21 -18.51 8.85 9.13
C VAL A 21 -19.92 8.68 8.59
N GLU A 22 -20.63 9.78 8.29
CA GLU A 22 -21.96 9.73 7.67
C GLU A 22 -21.94 8.97 6.34
N ALA A 23 -20.95 9.25 5.48
CA ALA A 23 -20.80 8.57 4.20
C ALA A 23 -20.58 7.06 4.38
N LEU A 24 -19.71 6.67 5.33
CA LEU A 24 -19.44 5.27 5.64
C LEU A 24 -20.70 4.57 6.17
N VAL A 25 -21.40 5.14 7.15
CA VAL A 25 -22.59 4.51 7.76
C VAL A 25 -23.72 4.34 6.73
N ARG A 26 -23.92 5.32 5.83
CA ARG A 26 -24.88 5.20 4.72
C ARG A 26 -24.48 4.09 3.74
N GLU A 27 -23.18 3.88 3.54
CA GLU A 27 -22.69 2.78 2.70
C GLU A 27 -22.93 1.42 3.36
N LEU A 28 -22.69 1.33 4.67
CA LEU A 28 -22.92 0.12 5.45
C LEU A 28 -24.39 -0.29 5.47
N ALA A 29 -25.33 0.66 5.52
CA ALA A 29 -26.76 0.37 5.44
C ALA A 29 -27.18 -0.35 4.14
N ASN A 30 -26.39 -0.22 3.06
CA ASN A 30 -26.62 -0.86 1.78
C ASN A 30 -25.64 -2.01 1.49
N PHE A 31 -24.76 -2.32 2.45
CA PHE A 31 -23.76 -3.35 2.27
C PHE A 31 -24.39 -4.73 2.39
N LYS A 32 -24.17 -5.56 1.36
CA LYS A 32 -24.55 -6.97 1.33
C LYS A 32 -23.26 -7.76 1.22
N GLY A 33 -22.80 -8.26 2.36
CA GLY A 33 -21.60 -9.09 2.40
C GLY A 33 -21.78 -10.42 1.66
N ASP A 34 -20.67 -11.10 1.42
CA ASP A 34 -20.61 -12.44 0.83
C ASP A 34 -19.76 -13.37 1.70
N GLU A 35 -20.41 -14.13 2.58
CA GLU A 35 -19.78 -15.10 3.49
C GLU A 35 -18.99 -16.21 2.76
N LYS A 36 -19.30 -16.45 1.47
CA LYS A 36 -18.61 -17.47 0.67
C LYS A 36 -17.24 -16.98 0.21
N ARG A 37 -17.07 -15.68 0.00
CA ARG A 37 -15.79 -15.08 -0.37
C ARG A 37 -14.86 -15.12 0.84
N LYS A 38 -13.73 -15.81 0.73
CA LYS A 38 -12.68 -15.79 1.76
C LYS A 38 -11.56 -14.84 1.34
N VAL A 39 -11.05 -14.09 2.31
CA VAL A 39 -9.96 -13.13 2.15
C VAL A 39 -8.86 -13.50 3.14
N LEU A 40 -7.69 -13.82 2.59
CA LEU A 40 -6.51 -14.20 3.36
C LEU A 40 -5.68 -12.97 3.67
N PHE A 41 -5.62 -12.60 4.94
CA PHE A 41 -4.68 -11.64 5.48
C PHE A 41 -3.59 -12.35 6.28
N TYR A 42 -2.62 -11.58 6.75
CA TYR A 42 -1.66 -12.03 7.76
C TYR A 42 -1.48 -10.97 8.84
N CYS A 43 -0.92 -11.37 9.96
CA CYS A 43 -0.40 -10.47 10.97
C CYS A 43 0.90 -11.03 11.57
N PHE A 44 1.75 -10.16 12.11
CA PHE A 44 2.88 -10.59 12.90
C PHE A 44 2.55 -10.52 14.38
N ARG A 45 2.89 -11.58 15.12
CA ARG A 45 2.87 -11.62 16.58
C ARG A 45 4.06 -12.42 17.06
N ASN A 46 4.80 -11.89 18.03
CA ASN A 46 5.97 -12.55 18.63
C ASN A 46 6.99 -13.00 17.55
N GLY A 47 7.28 -12.13 16.59
CA GLY A 47 8.22 -12.41 15.49
C GLY A 47 7.75 -13.50 14.50
N ARG A 48 6.48 -13.91 14.53
CA ARG A 48 5.92 -14.93 13.64
C ARG A 48 4.76 -14.38 12.83
N MET A 49 4.77 -14.67 11.53
CA MET A 49 3.65 -14.45 10.64
C MET A 49 2.55 -15.47 10.93
N ASN A 50 1.32 -14.98 11.11
CA ASN A 50 0.12 -15.79 11.29
C ASN A 50 -0.89 -15.43 10.21
N ASP A 51 -1.39 -16.44 9.52
CA ASP A 51 -2.46 -16.27 8.54
C ASP A 51 -3.80 -15.99 9.25
N VAL A 52 -4.58 -15.06 8.72
CA VAL A 52 -5.90 -14.69 9.22
C VAL A 52 -6.88 -14.76 8.06
N VAL A 53 -7.86 -15.65 8.15
CA VAL A 53 -8.91 -15.76 7.13
C VAL A 53 -10.15 -15.04 7.63
N LEU A 54 -10.53 -13.99 6.91
CA LEU A 54 -11.82 -13.32 7.07
C LEU A 54 -12.69 -13.66 5.87
N ASP A 55 -13.99 -13.41 5.96
CA ASP A 55 -14.87 -13.55 4.81
C ASP A 55 -15.50 -12.23 4.39
N GLY A 56 -16.14 -12.25 3.22
CA GLY A 56 -16.76 -11.09 2.62
C GLY A 56 -18.00 -10.58 3.35
N SER A 57 -18.37 -11.15 4.51
CA SER A 57 -19.38 -10.55 5.39
C SER A 57 -18.89 -9.26 6.06
N HIS A 58 -17.58 -9.04 6.10
CA HIS A 58 -16.98 -7.80 6.60
C HIS A 58 -16.88 -6.72 5.53
N PHE A 59 -17.01 -5.47 5.95
CA PHE A 59 -16.73 -4.29 5.15
C PHE A 59 -15.25 -3.90 5.32
N PHE A 60 -14.43 -4.15 4.30
CA PHE A 60 -12.99 -3.94 4.39
C PHE A 60 -12.60 -2.49 4.09
N LEU A 61 -11.99 -1.81 5.06
CA LEU A 61 -11.41 -0.47 4.92
C LEU A 61 -9.89 -0.58 4.73
N ARG A 62 -9.40 -0.28 3.54
CA ARG A 62 -7.97 -0.26 3.26
C ARG A 62 -7.31 1.00 3.84
N SER A 63 -6.17 0.81 4.50
CA SER A 63 -5.08 1.80 4.59
C SER A 63 -3.81 1.24 3.93
N SER A 64 -2.73 2.00 3.88
CA SER A 64 -1.48 1.58 3.24
C SER A 64 -0.26 2.02 4.02
N VAL A 65 0.85 1.35 3.77
CA VAL A 65 2.19 1.74 4.22
C VAL A 65 3.15 1.53 3.04
N GLU A 66 4.25 2.27 2.99
CA GLU A 66 5.38 1.95 2.14
C GLU A 66 5.95 0.60 2.57
N PHE A 67 5.67 -0.40 1.75
CA PHE A 67 5.81 -1.79 2.16
C PHE A 67 7.27 -2.25 2.28
N SER A 68 8.20 -1.61 1.59
CA SER A 68 9.56 -2.12 1.48
C SER A 68 10.54 -1.53 2.50
N ASN A 69 10.16 -0.47 3.21
CA ASN A 69 10.99 0.16 4.24
C ASN A 69 10.67 -0.45 5.62
N PRO A 70 11.65 -0.87 6.44
CA PRO A 70 11.38 -1.42 7.77
C PRO A 70 10.77 -0.41 8.76
N GLN A 71 10.97 0.89 8.58
CA GLN A 71 10.49 1.91 9.50
C GLN A 71 9.04 2.31 9.21
N LEU A 72 8.31 2.71 10.26
CA LEU A 72 7.04 3.41 10.15
C LEU A 72 7.24 4.92 10.12
N THR A 73 6.82 5.58 9.04
CA THR A 73 6.87 7.04 8.95
C THR A 73 5.73 7.70 9.74
N VAL A 74 5.88 8.99 10.01
CA VAL A 74 4.83 9.80 10.64
C VAL A 74 3.52 9.78 9.83
N GLU A 75 3.63 9.87 8.49
CA GLU A 75 2.48 9.78 7.58
C GLU A 75 1.75 8.44 7.71
N GLU A 76 2.50 7.33 7.70
CA GLU A 76 1.95 5.99 7.77
C GLU A 76 1.16 5.76 9.07
N VAL A 77 1.73 6.18 10.21
CA VAL A 77 1.07 6.07 11.51
C VAL A 77 -0.21 6.90 11.56
N GLN A 78 -0.18 8.13 11.02
CA GLN A 78 -1.39 8.95 10.91
C GLN A 78 -2.45 8.25 10.06
N GLY A 79 -2.06 7.66 8.92
CA GLY A 79 -2.95 6.90 8.04
C GLY A 79 -3.55 5.64 8.69
N ILE A 80 -2.81 4.99 9.60
CA ILE A 80 -3.31 3.86 10.39
C ILE A 80 -4.31 4.33 11.43
N ILE A 81 -3.99 5.39 12.19
CA ILE A 81 -4.90 6.01 13.18
C ILE A 81 -6.20 6.47 12.51
N ALA A 82 -6.10 7.12 11.36
CA ALA A 82 -7.21 7.54 10.53
C ALA A 82 -8.15 6.37 10.15
N ALA A 83 -7.57 5.24 9.73
CA ALA A 83 -8.34 4.04 9.40
C ALA A 83 -8.99 3.41 10.64
N ARG A 84 -8.31 3.39 11.80
CA ARG A 84 -8.89 2.93 13.07
C ARG A 84 -10.06 3.82 13.52
N LEU A 85 -9.93 5.14 13.37
CA LEU A 85 -10.97 6.10 13.73
C LEU A 85 -12.21 5.99 12.84
N LEU A 86 -12.03 5.89 11.52
CA LEU A 86 -13.13 5.62 10.59
C LEU A 86 -13.84 4.31 10.89
N GLU A 87 -13.08 3.26 11.17
CA GLU A 87 -13.62 1.93 11.49
C GLU A 87 -14.43 1.93 12.79
N ALA A 88 -13.86 2.47 13.88
CA ALA A 88 -14.53 2.54 15.18
C ALA A 88 -15.78 3.43 15.12
N CYS A 89 -15.68 4.62 14.52
CA CYS A 89 -16.83 5.51 14.36
C CYS A 89 -17.89 4.90 13.45
N GLY A 90 -17.49 4.27 12.34
CA GLY A 90 -18.38 3.60 11.41
C GLY A 90 -19.16 2.47 12.07
N ASN A 91 -18.49 1.59 12.81
CA ASN A 91 -19.13 0.52 13.58
C ASN A 91 -20.05 1.07 14.67
N TYR A 92 -19.60 2.12 15.39
CA TYR A 92 -20.37 2.76 16.45
C TYR A 92 -21.69 3.34 15.94
N PHE A 93 -21.62 4.28 15.00
CA PHE A 93 -22.79 4.99 14.49
C PHE A 93 -23.66 4.12 13.57
N TYR A 94 -23.13 3.03 13.01
CA TYR A 94 -23.96 2.01 12.37
C TYR A 94 -24.84 1.27 13.38
N ARG A 95 -24.31 0.96 14.58
CA ARG A 95 -25.05 0.26 15.63
C ARG A 95 -26.06 1.15 16.36
N TYR A 96 -25.66 2.38 16.69
CA TYR A 96 -26.45 3.29 17.51
C TYR A 96 -27.22 4.35 16.72
N GLY A 97 -27.03 4.39 15.40
CA GLY A 97 -27.65 5.36 14.51
C GLY A 97 -26.91 6.69 14.44
N LEU A 98 -27.00 7.38 13.30
CA LEU A 98 -26.39 8.69 13.12
C LEU A 98 -27.10 9.75 13.96
N HIS A 99 -26.32 10.48 14.76
CA HIS A 99 -26.77 11.63 15.55
C HIS A 99 -25.59 12.58 15.77
N LYS A 100 -25.84 13.75 16.36
CA LYS A 100 -24.76 14.69 16.68
C LYS A 100 -23.90 14.08 17.80
N PRO A 101 -22.57 13.94 17.60
CA PRO A 101 -21.72 13.35 18.61
C PRO A 101 -21.72 14.12 19.94
N ASP A 102 -21.71 13.39 21.04
CA ASP A 102 -21.53 13.91 22.40
C ASP A 102 -20.35 13.26 23.14
N ASP A 103 -20.11 13.68 24.39
CA ASP A 103 -19.00 13.18 25.19
C ASP A 103 -19.11 11.68 25.52
N GLY A 104 -20.33 11.15 25.61
CA GLY A 104 -20.60 9.73 25.85
C GLY A 104 -20.22 8.88 24.64
N ASP A 105 -20.49 9.37 23.43
CA ASP A 105 -20.05 8.71 22.19
C ASP A 105 -18.52 8.64 22.13
N VAL A 106 -17.84 9.74 22.48
CA VAL A 106 -16.38 9.83 22.47
C VAL A 106 -15.76 8.78 23.38
N ASP A 107 -16.29 8.62 24.60
CA ASP A 107 -15.78 7.65 25.56
C ASP A 107 -15.98 6.21 25.05
N GLN A 108 -17.15 5.89 24.50
CA GLN A 108 -17.43 4.56 23.93
C GLN A 108 -16.57 4.25 22.69
N ILE A 109 -16.34 5.25 21.83
CA ILE A 109 -15.45 5.08 20.66
C ILE A 109 -14.00 4.86 21.12
N CYS A 110 -13.54 5.54 22.17
CA CYS A 110 -12.22 5.27 22.75
C CYS A 110 -12.12 3.83 23.27
N GLU A 111 -13.17 3.31 23.92
CA GLU A 111 -13.20 1.91 24.36
C GLU A 111 -13.14 0.91 23.19
N LEU A 112 -13.82 1.21 22.07
CA LEU A 112 -13.74 0.40 20.85
C LEU A 112 -12.33 0.43 20.25
N LEU A 113 -11.70 1.61 20.25
CA LEU A 113 -10.35 1.81 19.69
C LEU A 113 -9.26 1.07 20.49
N ASN A 114 -9.46 0.82 21.78
CA ASN A 114 -8.48 0.13 22.64
C ASN A 114 -8.22 -1.33 22.26
N LYS A 115 -9.02 -1.92 21.37
CA LYS A 115 -8.89 -3.31 20.92
C LYS A 115 -8.97 -3.41 19.38
N PRO A 116 -8.39 -4.45 18.77
CA PRO A 116 -8.65 -4.76 17.37
C PRO A 116 -10.15 -4.97 17.13
N SER A 117 -10.67 -4.48 16.01
CA SER A 117 -12.08 -4.70 15.67
C SER A 117 -12.37 -6.15 15.31
N GLN A 118 -13.56 -6.58 15.69
CA GLN A 118 -14.20 -7.83 15.29
C GLN A 118 -15.61 -7.57 14.74
N ASP A 119 -15.94 -6.30 14.50
CA ASP A 119 -17.26 -5.86 14.05
C ASP A 119 -17.35 -5.87 12.51
N LEU A 120 -18.40 -5.25 11.96
CA LEU A 120 -18.69 -5.24 10.53
C LEU A 120 -17.57 -4.59 9.71
N VAL A 121 -17.11 -3.40 10.11
CA VAL A 121 -16.00 -2.72 9.46
C VAL A 121 -14.68 -3.24 10.04
N ILE A 122 -13.81 -3.70 9.14
CA ILE A 122 -12.45 -4.16 9.46
C ILE A 122 -11.45 -3.39 8.62
N SER A 123 -10.56 -2.67 9.29
CA SER A 123 -9.42 -2.01 8.66
C SER A 123 -8.27 -2.98 8.41
N PHE A 124 -7.57 -2.81 7.29
CA PHE A 124 -6.40 -3.62 6.95
C PHE A 124 -5.35 -2.78 6.21
N LEU A 125 -4.09 -3.25 6.24
CA LEU A 125 -2.98 -2.68 5.48
C LEU A 125 -2.85 -3.39 4.14
N LEU A 126 -2.97 -2.62 3.05
CA LEU A 126 -2.60 -3.11 1.74
C LEU A 126 -1.14 -2.77 1.46
N ASN A 127 -0.35 -3.82 1.41
CA ASN A 127 1.07 -3.78 1.11
C ASN A 127 1.23 -4.03 -0.38
N THR A 128 1.21 -2.92 -1.14
CA THR A 128 1.39 -2.92 -2.58
C THR A 128 2.79 -2.46 -2.94
N ASP A 129 3.27 -2.89 -4.11
CA ASP A 129 4.55 -2.44 -4.67
C ASP A 129 5.79 -3.11 -4.04
N GLU A 130 5.88 -4.44 -4.17
CA GLU A 130 7.10 -5.25 -3.94
C GLU A 130 8.19 -4.91 -4.99
N ILE A 131 8.71 -3.68 -4.96
CA ILE A 131 9.67 -3.14 -5.91
C ILE A 131 11.03 -2.95 -5.23
N GLU A 132 11.66 -1.78 -5.27
CA GLU A 132 12.97 -1.56 -4.67
C GLU A 132 12.89 -1.45 -3.14
N PRO A 133 13.71 -2.19 -2.36
CA PRO A 133 13.70 -2.13 -0.89
C PRO A 133 14.01 -0.75 -0.32
N ASP A 134 14.80 0.07 -1.01
CA ASP A 134 15.16 1.42 -0.58
C ASP A 134 14.72 2.49 -1.58
N ARG A 135 13.44 2.45 -1.94
CA ARG A 135 12.84 3.32 -2.95
C ARG A 135 13.02 4.81 -2.69
N TYR A 136 12.98 5.23 -1.43
CA TYR A 136 12.97 6.64 -1.00
C TYR A 136 14.19 7.03 -0.16
N SER A 137 15.27 6.25 -0.22
CA SER A 137 16.54 6.59 0.43
C SER A 137 16.45 6.88 1.92
N MET A 138 15.53 6.21 2.59
CA MET A 138 15.29 6.28 4.03
C MET A 138 15.58 4.95 4.73
N ASN A 139 15.96 3.91 3.99
CA ASN A 139 16.19 2.59 4.57
C ASN A 139 17.57 2.52 5.25
N PRO A 140 17.66 2.18 6.55
CA PRO A 140 18.94 2.09 7.26
C PRO A 140 19.81 0.91 6.82
N LEU A 141 19.33 0.09 5.87
CA LEU A 141 20.07 -1.00 5.27
C LEU A 141 20.62 -0.65 3.87
N LYS A 142 20.42 0.58 3.38
CA LYS A 142 20.65 0.96 1.98
C LYS A 142 22.01 0.56 1.41
N GLU A 143 23.09 0.84 2.14
CA GLU A 143 24.44 0.55 1.66
C GLU A 143 24.67 -0.97 1.52
N SER A 144 24.14 -1.75 2.45
CA SER A 144 24.23 -3.21 2.42
C SER A 144 23.35 -3.84 1.33
N ILE A 145 22.19 -3.24 1.05
CA ILE A 145 21.31 -3.61 -0.07
C ILE A 145 22.02 -3.39 -1.41
N VAL A 146 22.72 -2.26 -1.53
CA VAL A 146 23.47 -1.92 -2.74
C VAL A 146 24.71 -2.80 -2.90
N SER A 147 25.49 -3.00 -1.84
CA SER A 147 26.72 -3.80 -1.89
C SER A 147 26.48 -5.30 -2.04
N SER A 148 25.34 -5.83 -1.57
CA SER A 148 24.91 -7.21 -1.84
C SER A 148 24.38 -7.44 -3.26
N GLY A 149 24.26 -6.38 -4.07
CA GLY A 149 23.76 -6.47 -5.46
C GLY A 149 22.23 -6.60 -5.58
N GLN A 150 21.50 -6.44 -4.48
CA GLN A 150 20.06 -6.66 -4.41
C GLN A 150 19.22 -5.37 -4.58
N SER A 151 19.87 -4.21 -4.75
CA SER A 151 19.21 -2.90 -4.86
C SER A 151 18.15 -2.74 -5.97
N ALA A 152 18.17 -3.60 -6.99
CA ALA A 152 17.18 -3.60 -8.07
C ALA A 152 16.24 -4.81 -8.03
N PHE A 153 16.36 -5.67 -7.01
CA PHE A 153 15.47 -6.82 -6.83
C PHE A 153 14.12 -6.34 -6.28
N PRO A 154 13.03 -7.08 -6.55
CA PRO A 154 11.79 -6.86 -5.84
C PRO A 154 12.02 -7.17 -4.35
N ALA A 155 11.48 -6.36 -3.43
CA ALA A 155 11.72 -6.47 -1.99
C ALA A 155 11.42 -7.89 -1.46
N LYS A 156 10.40 -8.56 -2.03
CA LYS A 156 10.07 -9.96 -1.77
C LYS A 156 11.24 -10.94 -1.96
N SER A 157 12.10 -10.68 -2.94
CA SER A 157 13.23 -11.55 -3.29
C SER A 157 14.51 -11.22 -2.54
N VAL A 158 14.54 -10.10 -1.80
CA VAL A 158 15.73 -9.67 -1.04
C VAL A 158 15.98 -10.63 0.13
N LYS A 159 17.26 -10.96 0.32
CA LYS A 159 17.81 -11.84 1.36
C LYS A 159 18.55 -11.00 2.40
N THR A 160 18.38 -11.34 3.68
CA THR A 160 18.92 -10.58 4.82
C THR A 160 20.36 -10.97 5.21
N GLU A 161 20.87 -12.12 4.77
CA GLU A 161 22.18 -12.68 5.17
C GLU A 161 23.39 -11.73 4.98
N GLN A 162 23.31 -10.83 4.01
CA GLN A 162 24.38 -9.89 3.66
C GLN A 162 24.02 -8.45 4.03
N LEU A 163 22.83 -8.23 4.59
CA LEU A 163 22.38 -6.91 4.98
C LEU A 163 22.93 -6.56 6.36
N LYS A 164 23.19 -5.27 6.56
CA LYS A 164 23.75 -4.69 7.78
C LYS A 164 23.24 -3.27 7.94
N ILE A 165 23.20 -2.80 9.17
CA ILE A 165 22.95 -1.39 9.47
C ILE A 165 24.04 -0.53 8.80
N ASP A 166 23.61 0.50 8.09
CA ASP A 166 24.47 1.53 7.54
C ASP A 166 24.77 2.57 8.64
N GLU A 167 25.90 2.38 9.33
CA GLU A 167 26.34 3.27 10.41
C GLU A 167 26.48 4.74 9.97
N LYS A 168 26.80 4.99 8.70
CA LYS A 168 26.90 6.37 8.18
C LYS A 168 25.52 7.00 8.05
N PHE A 169 24.54 6.23 7.58
CA PHE A 169 23.14 6.66 7.55
C PHE A 169 22.65 6.96 8.98
N VAL A 170 22.88 6.04 9.91
CA VAL A 170 22.47 6.22 11.32
C VAL A 170 23.11 7.47 11.92
N GLN A 171 24.43 7.63 11.78
CA GLN A 171 25.13 8.81 12.30
C GLN A 171 24.61 10.12 11.69
N LYS A 172 24.29 10.12 10.40
CA LYS A 172 23.82 11.31 9.68
C LYS A 172 22.39 11.69 10.06
N TYR A 173 21.52 10.71 10.29
CA TYR A 173 20.07 10.93 10.40
C TYR A 173 19.48 10.62 11.78
N ASP A 174 20.29 10.35 12.79
CA ASP A 174 19.84 10.15 14.18
C ASP A 174 18.91 11.29 14.63
N GLY A 175 17.71 10.92 15.06
CA GLY A 175 16.66 11.84 15.51
C GLY A 175 15.91 12.57 14.38
N SER A 176 16.25 12.37 13.11
CA SER A 176 15.63 13.08 11.99
C SER A 176 14.92 12.17 10.97
N LEU A 177 15.50 11.00 10.65
CA LEU A 177 14.83 9.93 9.90
C LEU A 177 14.74 8.62 10.67
N ILE A 178 15.67 8.39 11.60
CA ILE A 178 15.73 7.15 12.39
C ILE A 178 16.18 7.45 13.82
N SER A 179 15.69 6.70 14.80
CA SER A 179 16.20 6.75 16.17
C SER A 179 17.00 5.51 16.55
N LYS A 180 17.81 5.61 17.61
CA LYS A 180 18.65 4.51 18.10
C LYS A 180 17.86 3.24 18.44
N SER A 181 16.70 3.40 19.08
CA SER A 181 15.85 2.26 19.45
C SER A 181 15.31 1.52 18.21
N GLU A 182 15.05 2.24 17.13
CA GLU A 182 14.67 1.61 15.86
C GLU A 182 15.82 0.85 15.21
N VAL A 183 17.04 1.40 15.26
CA VAL A 183 18.23 0.71 14.77
C VAL A 183 18.42 -0.61 15.50
N GLU A 184 18.28 -0.61 16.83
CA GLU A 184 18.37 -1.81 17.66
C GLU A 184 17.27 -2.83 17.30
N LEU A 185 16.02 -2.38 17.12
CA LEU A 185 14.91 -3.23 16.71
C LEU A 185 15.12 -3.86 15.33
N ILE A 186 15.59 -3.07 14.35
CA ILE A 186 15.88 -3.54 13.00
C ILE A 186 17.03 -4.55 13.04
N ALA A 187 18.11 -4.26 13.78
CA ALA A 187 19.24 -5.18 13.93
C ALA A 187 18.79 -6.51 14.58
N HIS A 188 17.96 -6.45 15.61
CA HIS A 188 17.39 -7.64 16.24
C HIS A 188 16.63 -8.52 15.26
N HIS A 189 15.72 -7.95 14.47
CA HIS A 189 14.95 -8.74 13.50
C HIS A 189 15.78 -9.19 12.30
N LEU A 190 16.82 -8.44 11.95
CA LEU A 190 17.74 -8.78 10.86
C LEU A 190 18.44 -10.12 11.12
N GLU A 191 18.81 -10.38 12.38
CA GLU A 191 19.42 -11.64 12.84
C GLU A 191 18.41 -12.79 12.91
N ASN A 192 17.13 -12.51 13.17
CA ASN A 192 16.13 -13.52 13.52
C ASN A 192 15.16 -13.93 12.39
N CYS A 193 15.03 -13.13 11.32
CA CYS A 193 14.03 -13.34 10.27
C CYS A 193 14.40 -14.34 9.15
N LYS A 194 15.29 -15.29 9.43
CA LYS A 194 15.60 -16.46 8.56
C LYS A 194 15.83 -16.12 7.08
N ASN A 195 16.60 -15.08 6.80
CA ASN A 195 16.95 -14.69 5.43
C ASN A 195 15.76 -14.23 4.56
N ASN A 196 14.69 -13.70 5.18
CA ASN A 196 13.53 -13.14 4.48
C ASN A 196 13.35 -11.66 4.81
N TYR A 197 13.60 -10.81 3.82
CA TYR A 197 13.54 -9.35 3.98
C TYR A 197 12.13 -8.84 4.31
N MET A 198 11.09 -9.37 3.68
CA MET A 198 9.73 -8.91 3.97
C MET A 198 9.25 -9.30 5.36
N ASN A 199 9.71 -10.45 5.87
CA ASN A 199 9.42 -10.83 7.25
C ASN A 199 10.13 -9.93 8.25
N LEU A 200 11.37 -9.48 7.95
CA LEU A 200 12.06 -8.46 8.72
C LEU A 200 11.24 -7.16 8.75
N VAL A 201 10.87 -6.63 7.58
CA VAL A 201 10.12 -5.36 7.48
C VAL A 201 8.81 -5.45 8.26
N ASP A 202 8.01 -6.49 8.03
CA ASP A 202 6.74 -6.63 8.74
C ASP A 202 6.94 -6.84 10.24
N ALA A 203 7.91 -7.65 10.69
CA ALA A 203 8.15 -7.85 12.12
C ALA A 203 8.51 -6.53 12.82
N VAL A 204 9.39 -5.71 12.23
CA VAL A 204 9.73 -4.39 12.76
C VAL A 204 8.50 -3.49 12.83
N LYS A 205 7.72 -3.40 11.75
CA LYS A 205 6.50 -2.55 11.74
C LYS A 205 5.48 -2.99 12.78
N TYR A 206 5.22 -4.29 12.93
CA TYR A 206 4.26 -4.77 13.92
C TYR A 206 4.70 -4.50 15.36
N ASP A 207 5.99 -4.66 15.67
CA ASP A 207 6.53 -4.33 17.00
C ASP A 207 6.43 -2.81 17.27
N GLN A 208 6.71 -1.97 16.27
CA GLN A 208 6.51 -0.52 16.37
C GLN A 208 5.03 -0.16 16.59
N LEU A 209 4.10 -0.78 15.85
CA LEU A 209 2.66 -0.55 16.02
C LEU A 209 2.18 -0.95 17.42
N GLU A 210 2.73 -2.03 18.00
CA GLU A 210 2.40 -2.45 19.36
C GLU A 210 2.82 -1.40 20.40
N LEU A 211 4.05 -0.89 20.30
CA LEU A 211 4.53 0.18 21.19
C LEU A 211 3.70 1.45 21.05
N LEU A 212 3.46 1.90 19.82
CA LEU A 212 2.64 3.09 19.55
C LEU A 212 1.20 2.91 20.02
N SER A 213 0.66 1.68 19.97
CA SER A 213 -0.69 1.42 20.46
C SER A 213 -0.84 1.76 21.95
N GLN A 214 0.18 1.41 22.74
CA GLN A 214 0.23 1.73 24.16
C GLN A 214 0.34 3.25 24.39
N SER A 215 1.18 3.92 23.59
CA SER A 215 1.39 5.36 23.70
C SER A 215 0.13 6.17 23.34
N PHE A 216 -0.55 5.84 22.24
CA PHE A 216 -1.75 6.53 21.80
C PHE A 216 -3.01 6.15 22.57
N GLY A 217 -3.04 4.98 23.21
CA GLY A 217 -4.28 4.42 23.76
C GLY A 217 -5.27 4.03 22.66
N ILE A 218 -4.76 3.56 21.53
CA ILE A 218 -5.53 3.05 20.39
C ILE A 218 -4.81 1.80 19.93
N SER A 219 -5.50 0.67 19.77
CA SER A 219 -4.93 -0.49 19.11
C SER A 219 -4.71 -0.17 17.62
N LEU A 220 -3.44 -0.03 17.24
CA LEU A 220 -3.01 0.20 15.85
C LEU A 220 -2.78 -1.11 15.08
N PHE A 221 -3.14 -2.24 15.69
CA PHE A 221 -3.04 -3.55 15.06
C PHE A 221 -4.03 -3.65 13.89
N LEU A 222 -3.50 -3.80 12.69
CA LEU A 222 -4.24 -4.08 11.47
C LEU A 222 -3.70 -5.36 10.84
N CYS A 223 -4.57 -6.17 10.23
CA CYS A 223 -4.10 -7.28 9.40
C CYS A 223 -3.56 -6.72 8.08
N SER A 224 -2.62 -7.42 7.45
CA SER A 224 -1.95 -6.99 6.23
C SER A 224 -2.24 -7.93 5.06
N LEU A 225 -2.17 -7.40 3.83
CA LEU A 225 -2.31 -8.13 2.58
C LEU A 225 -1.14 -7.82 1.64
N ARG A 226 -0.35 -8.83 1.27
CA ARG A 226 0.80 -8.73 0.35
C ARG A 226 0.40 -9.05 -1.09
N ILE A 227 0.32 -8.02 -1.93
CA ILE A 227 0.09 -8.17 -3.38
C ILE A 227 1.06 -7.28 -4.17
N PRO A 228 1.45 -7.66 -5.41
CA PRO A 228 0.94 -8.78 -6.18
C PRO A 228 1.84 -10.02 -6.22
N LEU A 229 3.17 -9.94 -5.99
CA LEU A 229 4.09 -11.05 -6.30
C LEU A 229 3.90 -12.22 -5.34
N THR A 230 3.65 -11.96 -4.05
CA THR A 230 3.35 -13.03 -3.09
C THR A 230 2.11 -13.83 -3.50
N THR A 231 1.10 -13.17 -4.08
CA THR A 231 -0.11 -13.83 -4.58
C THR A 231 0.12 -14.50 -5.93
N LEU A 232 0.79 -13.83 -6.88
CA LEU A 232 1.17 -14.40 -8.19
C LEU A 232 2.00 -15.68 -8.07
N GLU A 233 2.90 -15.79 -7.10
CA GLU A 233 3.69 -17.01 -6.91
C GLU A 233 2.85 -18.18 -6.36
N LYS A 234 1.80 -17.89 -5.59
CA LYS A 234 0.92 -18.89 -4.98
C LYS A 234 -0.23 -19.31 -5.90
N GLU A 235 -0.68 -18.41 -6.77
CA GLU A 235 -1.75 -18.69 -7.73
C GLU A 235 -1.29 -19.64 -8.84
N THR A 236 -2.21 -20.47 -9.35
CA THR A 236 -2.01 -21.21 -10.60
C THR A 236 -2.19 -20.29 -11.81
N SER A 237 -1.91 -20.78 -13.01
CA SER A 237 -2.22 -20.05 -14.26
C SER A 237 -3.70 -19.67 -14.35
N GLU A 238 -4.59 -20.41 -13.70
CA GLU A 238 -6.04 -20.11 -13.72
C GLU A 238 -6.43 -19.02 -12.72
N GLY A 239 -5.51 -18.58 -11.85
CA GLY A 239 -5.74 -17.51 -10.86
C GLY A 239 -6.05 -16.15 -11.48
N PHE A 240 -6.67 -15.27 -10.71
CA PHE A 240 -7.19 -14.00 -11.22
C PHE A 240 -6.08 -13.03 -11.66
N LEU A 241 -4.96 -12.95 -10.93
CA LEU A 241 -3.87 -12.06 -11.33
C LEU A 241 -3.23 -12.51 -12.65
N HIS A 242 -3.14 -13.82 -12.87
CA HIS A 242 -2.69 -14.38 -14.14
C HIS A 242 -3.68 -14.10 -15.27
N HIS A 243 -4.97 -14.33 -15.04
CA HIS A 243 -6.05 -14.02 -16.00
C HIS A 243 -6.05 -12.55 -16.42
N MET A 244 -5.95 -11.65 -15.44
CA MET A 244 -5.86 -10.22 -15.67
C MET A 244 -4.67 -9.87 -16.57
N ILE A 245 -3.48 -10.43 -16.31
CA ILE A 245 -2.29 -10.19 -17.15
C ILE A 245 -2.54 -10.70 -18.58
N ARG A 246 -3.13 -11.87 -18.77
CA ARG A 246 -3.49 -12.39 -20.11
C ARG A 246 -4.44 -11.47 -20.86
N GLU A 247 -5.56 -11.10 -20.25
CA GLU A 247 -6.58 -10.28 -20.90
C GLU A 247 -6.05 -8.90 -21.26
N THR A 248 -5.29 -8.28 -20.35
CA THR A 248 -4.69 -6.94 -20.58
C THR A 248 -3.58 -6.91 -21.63
N HIS A 249 -3.00 -8.07 -21.97
CA HIS A 249 -1.93 -8.18 -22.98
C HIS A 249 -2.36 -8.92 -24.25
N LYS A 250 -3.64 -9.28 -24.36
CA LYS A 250 -4.19 -10.12 -25.43
C LYS A 250 -3.91 -9.58 -26.84
N ASN A 251 -4.08 -8.27 -27.03
CA ASN A 251 -3.90 -7.59 -28.30
C ASN A 251 -3.69 -6.07 -28.12
N TYR A 252 -3.51 -5.36 -29.23
CA TYR A 252 -3.36 -3.91 -29.26
C TYR A 252 -4.49 -3.18 -28.52
N ASP A 253 -5.75 -3.53 -28.80
CA ASP A 253 -6.92 -2.84 -28.25
C ASP A 253 -7.03 -3.01 -26.73
N SER A 254 -6.65 -4.19 -26.22
CA SER A 254 -6.62 -4.46 -24.78
C SER A 254 -5.59 -3.57 -24.09
N ILE A 255 -4.36 -3.51 -24.62
CA ILE A 255 -3.30 -2.65 -24.09
C ILE A 255 -3.68 -1.17 -24.21
N ALA A 256 -4.24 -0.76 -25.35
CA ALA A 256 -4.70 0.61 -25.58
C ALA A 256 -5.81 1.02 -24.59
N SER A 257 -6.73 0.11 -24.27
CA SER A 257 -7.79 0.34 -23.28
C SER A 257 -7.20 0.58 -21.89
N VAL A 258 -6.21 -0.22 -21.48
CA VAL A 258 -5.50 0.00 -20.21
C VAL A 258 -4.75 1.34 -20.20
N TYR A 259 -4.10 1.70 -21.31
CA TYR A 259 -3.44 2.98 -21.47
C TYR A 259 -4.41 4.15 -21.31
N ASN A 260 -5.60 4.07 -21.90
CA ASN A 260 -6.63 5.08 -21.77
C ASN A 260 -7.11 5.22 -20.31
N CYS A 261 -7.27 4.12 -19.57
CA CYS A 261 -7.57 4.16 -18.14
C CYS A 261 -6.51 4.94 -17.33
N MET A 262 -5.25 4.90 -17.76
CA MET A 262 -4.15 5.65 -17.15
C MET A 262 -3.99 7.08 -17.68
N GLY A 263 -4.82 7.52 -18.63
CA GLY A 263 -4.62 8.78 -19.35
C GLY A 263 -3.35 8.81 -20.20
N ARG A 264 -2.89 7.65 -20.70
CA ARG A 264 -1.67 7.50 -21.50
C ARG A 264 -1.98 7.20 -22.97
N SER A 265 -1.07 7.60 -23.85
CA SER A 265 -1.15 7.32 -25.28
C SER A 265 -0.30 6.13 -25.70
N MET A 266 -0.82 5.31 -26.63
CA MET A 266 -0.09 4.23 -27.31
C MET A 266 0.96 4.71 -28.32
N LYS A 267 1.19 6.03 -28.48
CA LYS A 267 2.14 6.60 -29.45
C LYS A 267 3.56 6.06 -29.27
N ASN A 268 4.07 6.09 -28.03
CA ASN A 268 5.46 5.71 -27.74
C ASN A 268 5.63 4.23 -27.38
N LYS A 269 4.54 3.56 -26.93
CA LYS A 269 4.53 2.13 -26.57
C LYS A 269 5.59 1.77 -25.49
N THR A 270 5.80 2.66 -24.52
CA THR A 270 6.87 2.52 -23.51
C THR A 270 6.38 2.13 -22.12
N THR A 271 5.08 2.22 -21.83
CA THR A 271 4.54 1.90 -20.51
C THR A 271 4.26 0.40 -20.43
N LEU A 272 5.12 -0.32 -19.71
CA LEU A 272 4.89 -1.74 -19.47
C LEU A 272 3.77 -1.90 -18.43
N LEU A 273 2.72 -2.64 -18.81
CA LEU A 273 1.59 -2.95 -17.95
C LEU A 273 1.99 -3.94 -16.85
N THR A 274 2.92 -4.84 -17.16
CA THR A 274 3.64 -5.67 -16.19
C THR A 274 5.14 -5.59 -16.48
N ILE A 275 5.97 -5.53 -15.45
CA ILE A 275 7.42 -5.32 -15.51
C ILE A 275 8.10 -6.68 -15.48
N PRO A 276 8.62 -7.20 -16.61
CA PRO A 276 9.24 -8.52 -16.65
C PRO A 276 10.53 -8.50 -15.83
N HIS A 277 10.68 -9.49 -14.95
CA HIS A 277 11.90 -9.63 -14.17
C HIS A 277 13.04 -10.12 -15.07
N SER A 278 14.22 -9.56 -14.86
CA SER A 278 15.44 -10.05 -15.51
C SER A 278 15.77 -11.46 -15.02
N PRO A 279 16.42 -12.32 -15.84
CA PRO A 279 17.02 -13.57 -15.39
C PRO A 279 18.01 -13.40 -14.22
N LYS A 280 18.56 -12.19 -14.04
CA LYS A 280 19.43 -11.81 -12.93
C LYS A 280 18.66 -11.41 -11.66
N GLY A 281 17.32 -11.43 -11.67
CA GLY A 281 16.45 -11.12 -10.54
C GLY A 281 15.97 -9.67 -10.45
N TYR A 282 16.37 -8.79 -11.38
CA TYR A 282 15.97 -7.38 -11.35
C TYR A 282 14.49 -7.19 -11.64
N ALA A 283 13.82 -6.35 -10.84
CA ALA A 283 12.41 -5.97 -11.01
C ALA A 283 12.13 -4.48 -10.77
N SER A 284 13.18 -3.67 -10.57
CA SER A 284 13.06 -2.23 -10.32
C SER A 284 12.22 -1.51 -11.39
N LYS A 285 11.17 -0.81 -10.94
CA LYS A 285 10.32 0.01 -11.83
C LYS A 285 11.02 1.28 -12.27
N ARG A 286 12.00 1.73 -11.49
CA ARG A 286 12.79 2.93 -11.80
C ARG A 286 13.90 2.66 -12.82
N ALA A 287 14.56 1.51 -12.72
CA ALA A 287 15.68 1.11 -13.57
C ALA A 287 15.23 0.60 -14.95
N ILE A 288 14.00 0.13 -15.09
CA ILE A 288 13.51 -0.45 -16.35
C ILE A 288 13.17 0.60 -17.41
N ARG A 289 13.49 0.29 -18.67
CA ARG A 289 12.99 0.94 -19.88
C ARG A 289 12.37 -0.13 -20.78
N GLY A 290 11.13 0.09 -21.18
CA GLY A 290 10.37 -0.87 -21.98
C GLY A 290 9.99 -0.33 -23.35
N LYS A 291 9.86 -1.22 -24.34
CA LYS A 291 9.20 -0.91 -25.61
C LYS A 291 8.37 -2.10 -26.10
N ILE A 292 7.11 -1.83 -26.43
CA ILE A 292 6.14 -2.82 -26.88
C ILE A 292 6.07 -2.84 -28.41
N TYR A 293 6.15 -4.03 -29.00
CA TYR A 293 6.13 -4.24 -30.43
C TYR A 293 4.94 -5.11 -30.83
N PHE A 294 4.25 -4.71 -31.90
CA PHE A 294 3.08 -5.40 -32.42
C PHE A 294 3.35 -5.90 -33.84
N ASP A 295 2.69 -7.00 -34.19
CA ASP A 295 2.54 -7.49 -35.56
C ASP A 295 1.04 -7.48 -35.89
N GLY A 296 0.62 -6.47 -36.66
CA GLY A 296 -0.80 -6.10 -36.76
C GLY A 296 -1.38 -5.79 -35.37
N ALA A 297 -2.44 -6.50 -34.98
CA ALA A 297 -3.05 -6.40 -33.66
C ALA A 297 -2.40 -7.30 -32.59
N LYS A 298 -1.56 -8.26 -32.99
CA LYS A 298 -0.93 -9.22 -32.08
C LYS A 298 0.25 -8.58 -31.36
N LEU A 299 0.33 -8.76 -30.03
CA LEU A 299 1.54 -8.44 -29.28
C LEU A 299 2.66 -9.36 -29.75
N LYS A 300 3.69 -8.80 -30.40
CA LYS A 300 4.81 -9.57 -30.92
C LYS A 300 5.85 -9.82 -29.84
N ASN A 301 6.47 -8.76 -29.34
CA ASN A 301 7.52 -8.83 -28.32
C ASN A 301 7.51 -7.57 -27.44
N VAL A 302 8.09 -7.68 -26.26
CA VAL A 302 8.43 -6.56 -25.38
C VAL A 302 9.96 -6.53 -25.23
N LYS A 303 10.58 -5.41 -25.59
CA LYS A 303 12.00 -5.16 -25.29
C LYS A 303 12.10 -4.59 -23.88
N VAL A 304 12.99 -5.14 -23.08
CA VAL A 304 13.26 -4.72 -21.70
C VAL A 304 14.74 -4.39 -21.56
N VAL A 305 15.03 -3.18 -21.05
CA VAL A 305 16.39 -2.75 -20.73
C VAL A 305 16.41 -2.25 -19.29
N TYR A 306 17.18 -2.91 -18.44
CA TYR A 306 17.49 -2.43 -17.10
C TYR A 306 18.77 -1.60 -17.14
N ARG A 307 18.74 -0.43 -16.52
CA ARG A 307 19.91 0.45 -16.37
C ARG A 307 20.03 0.94 -14.95
N THR A 308 21.27 1.06 -14.49
CA THR A 308 21.59 1.62 -13.19
C THR A 308 21.01 3.02 -13.09
N THR A 309 20.10 3.24 -12.13
CA THR A 309 19.30 4.47 -12.07
C THR A 309 19.19 4.96 -10.62
N PRO A 310 19.32 6.27 -10.37
CA PRO A 310 19.01 6.85 -9.06
C PRO A 310 17.52 6.67 -8.71
N LEU A 311 17.27 6.33 -7.46
CA LEU A 311 15.94 6.21 -6.86
C LEU A 311 15.43 7.58 -6.43
N TYR A 312 14.41 7.61 -5.57
CA TYR A 312 13.84 8.87 -5.07
C TYR A 312 14.63 9.33 -3.84
N PRO A 313 14.92 10.63 -3.72
CA PRO A 313 15.53 11.18 -2.51
C PRO A 313 14.58 11.10 -1.32
N ASN A 314 15.14 11.13 -0.11
CA ASN A 314 14.38 11.45 1.11
C ASN A 314 14.12 12.97 1.22
N ALA A 315 13.15 13.36 2.04
CA ALA A 315 12.79 14.76 2.24
C ALA A 315 13.85 15.63 2.96
N ILE A 316 14.86 15.05 3.62
CA ILE A 316 15.85 15.81 4.40
C ILE A 316 17.06 16.21 3.56
N ASP A 317 17.63 15.27 2.81
CA ASP A 317 18.79 15.54 1.94
C ASP A 317 18.51 15.02 0.53
N PRO A 318 18.15 15.92 -0.41
CA PRO A 318 17.85 15.52 -1.79
C PRO A 318 19.06 15.00 -2.56
N ASN A 319 20.28 15.12 -2.03
CA ASN A 319 21.49 14.60 -2.67
C ASN A 319 21.87 13.20 -2.19
N ASP A 320 21.29 12.73 -1.08
CA ASP A 320 21.53 11.38 -0.56
C ASP A 320 20.55 10.40 -1.19
N ILE A 321 20.86 10.01 -2.43
CA ILE A 321 19.99 9.19 -3.26
C ILE A 321 20.57 7.78 -3.41
N SER A 322 19.70 6.80 -3.21
CA SER A 322 19.98 5.39 -3.38
C SER A 322 19.94 4.99 -4.83
N ILE A 323 20.59 3.89 -5.18
CA ILE A 323 20.77 3.48 -6.57
C ILE A 323 20.23 2.07 -6.74
N ALA A 324 19.33 1.89 -7.70
CA ALA A 324 19.02 0.55 -8.22
C ALA A 324 20.09 0.17 -9.24
N LYS A 325 21.06 -0.65 -8.81
CA LYS A 325 22.12 -1.19 -9.68
C LYS A 325 21.58 -2.35 -10.49
N ALA A 326 21.45 -2.16 -11.81
CA ALA A 326 20.98 -3.19 -12.73
C ALA A 326 21.46 -2.90 -14.14
N GLU A 327 22.01 -3.91 -14.82
CA GLU A 327 22.34 -3.83 -16.25
C GLU A 327 21.89 -5.12 -16.93
N ASP A 328 20.90 -5.01 -17.80
CA ASP A 328 20.42 -6.13 -18.60
C ASP A 328 19.64 -5.64 -19.83
N ASP A 329 19.67 -6.40 -20.92
CA ASP A 329 18.89 -6.12 -22.14
C ASP A 329 18.38 -7.46 -22.68
N PHE A 330 17.05 -7.62 -22.73
CA PHE A 330 16.42 -8.84 -23.19
C PHE A 330 15.06 -8.59 -23.83
N TRP A 331 14.54 -9.64 -24.47
CA TRP A 331 13.22 -9.65 -25.10
C TRP A 331 12.33 -10.66 -24.41
N VAL A 332 11.05 -10.32 -24.31
CA VAL A 332 9.99 -11.25 -23.89
C VAL A 332 9.01 -11.39 -25.06
N GLU A 333 8.77 -12.61 -25.48
CA GLU A 333 7.79 -12.92 -26.52
C GLU A 333 6.38 -12.56 -26.05
N GLY A 334 5.57 -11.97 -26.92
CA GLY A 334 4.20 -11.56 -26.61
C GLY A 334 3.32 -12.73 -26.14
N GLU A 335 3.56 -13.91 -26.69
CA GLU A 335 2.86 -15.15 -26.34
C GLU A 335 3.02 -15.52 -24.85
N LYS A 336 4.13 -15.14 -24.22
CA LYS A 336 4.37 -15.34 -22.78
C LYS A 336 3.47 -14.49 -21.90
N PHE A 337 2.96 -13.35 -22.39
CA PHE A 337 1.95 -12.58 -21.68
C PHE A 337 0.53 -13.06 -21.97
N VAL A 338 0.27 -13.53 -23.19
CA VAL A 338 -1.05 -14.08 -23.57
C VAL A 338 -1.32 -15.42 -22.87
N ASN A 339 -0.28 -16.23 -22.63
CA ASN A 339 -0.35 -17.48 -21.86
C ASN A 339 0.41 -17.35 -20.53
N TYR A 340 0.17 -16.24 -19.82
CA TYR A 340 0.96 -15.86 -18.66
C TYR A 340 1.00 -16.90 -17.54
N SER A 341 2.21 -17.16 -17.05
CA SER A 341 2.55 -17.94 -15.86
C SER A 341 3.69 -17.24 -15.14
N TYR A 342 3.51 -16.92 -13.84
CA TYR A 342 4.56 -16.26 -13.06
C TYR A 342 5.85 -17.10 -13.00
N LYS A 343 5.73 -18.44 -13.02
CA LYS A 343 6.88 -19.35 -13.01
C LYS A 343 7.75 -19.22 -14.28
N GLU A 344 7.13 -18.99 -15.43
CA GLU A 344 7.84 -18.90 -16.71
C GLU A 344 8.23 -17.47 -17.08
N THR A 345 7.45 -16.49 -16.64
CA THR A 345 7.63 -15.07 -16.96
C THR A 345 7.32 -14.25 -15.72
N PRO A 346 8.20 -14.31 -14.69
CA PRO A 346 8.00 -13.55 -13.48
C PRO A 346 7.95 -12.07 -13.83
N SER A 347 6.91 -11.37 -13.36
CA SER A 347 6.74 -9.95 -13.66
C SER A 347 5.92 -9.24 -12.60
N SER A 348 6.23 -7.96 -12.39
CA SER A 348 5.51 -7.10 -11.43
C SER A 348 4.44 -6.28 -12.16
N PRO A 349 3.14 -6.58 -12.01
CA PRO A 349 2.10 -5.75 -12.59
C PRO A 349 2.13 -4.33 -12.00
N GLN A 350 1.59 -3.36 -12.74
CA GLN A 350 1.40 -2.01 -12.21
C GLN A 350 0.23 -1.97 -11.21
N PHE A 351 0.30 -1.08 -10.21
CA PHE A 351 -0.68 -0.99 -9.12
C PHE A 351 -2.14 -1.01 -9.59
N PHE A 352 -2.47 -0.18 -10.58
CA PHE A 352 -3.85 -0.08 -11.05
C PHE A 352 -4.39 -1.39 -11.63
N LEU A 353 -3.54 -2.28 -12.17
CA LEU A 353 -4.00 -3.59 -12.66
C LEU A 353 -4.49 -4.43 -11.49
N TYR A 354 -3.59 -4.70 -10.54
CA TYR A 354 -3.91 -5.60 -9.43
C TYR A 354 -4.77 -4.94 -8.34
N SER A 355 -5.08 -3.64 -8.47
CA SER A 355 -6.01 -2.95 -7.60
C SER A 355 -7.41 -3.56 -7.59
N LEU A 356 -7.82 -4.24 -8.67
CA LEU A 356 -9.08 -4.99 -8.76
C LEU A 356 -9.14 -6.18 -7.79
N VAL A 357 -7.98 -6.76 -7.45
CA VAL A 357 -7.88 -7.94 -6.57
C VAL A 357 -8.05 -7.55 -5.10
N SER A 358 -7.78 -6.29 -4.77
CA SER A 358 -7.95 -5.77 -3.41
C SER A 358 -9.39 -6.02 -2.91
N PRO A 359 -9.57 -6.58 -1.70
CA PRO A 359 -10.89 -6.90 -1.14
C PRO A 359 -11.64 -5.66 -0.63
N GLU A 360 -11.02 -4.48 -0.71
CA GLU A 360 -11.51 -3.25 -0.10
C GLU A 360 -12.91 -2.84 -0.58
N ASN A 361 -13.75 -2.42 0.38
CA ASN A 361 -15.02 -1.75 0.16
C ASN A 361 -14.90 -0.23 0.37
N ALA A 362 -13.86 0.20 1.08
CA ALA A 362 -13.42 1.58 1.18
C ALA A 362 -11.88 1.66 1.16
N ALA A 363 -11.38 2.78 0.66
CA ALA A 363 -9.97 3.05 0.47
C ALA A 363 -9.62 4.40 1.12
N LEU A 364 -8.72 4.39 2.09
CA LEU A 364 -8.11 5.60 2.62
C LEU A 364 -6.78 5.86 1.91
N TRP A 365 -6.67 7.04 1.30
CA TRP A 365 -5.44 7.55 0.71
C TRP A 365 -4.76 8.53 1.65
N HIS A 366 -3.43 8.60 1.55
CA HIS A 366 -2.61 9.52 2.33
C HIS A 366 -2.21 10.67 1.41
N GLY A 367 -2.75 11.88 1.63
CA GLY A 367 -2.25 13.09 0.99
C GLY A 367 -2.45 13.20 -0.53
N ILE A 368 -3.48 12.60 -1.13
CA ILE A 368 -3.81 12.87 -2.55
C ILE A 368 -3.99 14.38 -2.72
N GLY A 369 -3.20 14.99 -3.60
CA GLY A 369 -3.15 16.44 -3.81
C GLY A 369 -1.84 17.10 -3.35
N ALA A 370 -1.13 16.55 -2.35
CA ALA A 370 0.20 17.04 -1.95
C ALA A 370 1.29 16.61 -2.95
N PHE A 371 1.17 15.39 -3.48
CA PHE A 371 2.21 14.75 -4.32
C PHE A 371 1.76 14.44 -5.75
N GLY A 372 0.69 15.09 -6.23
CA GLY A 372 0.23 14.88 -7.62
C GLY A 372 -0.28 13.47 -7.92
N ALA A 373 -0.72 12.72 -6.90
CA ALA A 373 -1.24 11.36 -7.04
C ALA A 373 -2.69 11.28 -7.60
N GLN A 374 -3.23 12.38 -8.13
CA GLN A 374 -4.58 12.41 -8.69
C GLN A 374 -4.74 11.45 -9.87
N GLN A 375 -3.70 11.30 -10.69
CA GLN A 375 -3.69 10.35 -11.80
C GLN A 375 -3.72 8.90 -11.31
N LEU A 376 -3.17 8.60 -10.13
CA LEU A 376 -3.23 7.26 -9.55
C LEU A 376 -4.68 6.90 -9.19
N LEU A 377 -5.37 7.82 -8.49
CA LEU A 377 -6.78 7.65 -8.14
C LEU A 377 -7.66 7.56 -9.39
N ASN A 378 -7.41 8.40 -10.40
CA ASN A 378 -8.15 8.33 -11.67
C ASN A 378 -7.96 6.99 -12.37
N SER A 379 -6.73 6.46 -12.36
CA SER A 379 -6.42 5.14 -12.96
C SER A 379 -7.13 4.01 -12.21
N TYR A 380 -7.10 4.08 -10.87
CA TYR A 380 -7.77 3.14 -9.97
C TYR A 380 -9.30 3.12 -10.16
N VAL A 381 -9.92 4.28 -10.36
CA VAL A 381 -11.37 4.36 -10.60
C VAL A 381 -11.72 3.92 -12.03
N SER A 382 -10.94 4.37 -13.02
CA SER A 382 -11.20 4.08 -14.44
C SER A 382 -11.11 2.58 -14.75
N ILE A 383 -10.12 1.87 -14.18
CA ILE A 383 -9.97 0.43 -14.40
C ILE A 383 -11.19 -0.34 -13.87
N ARG A 384 -11.73 0.05 -12.70
CA ARG A 384 -12.94 -0.54 -12.11
C ARG A 384 -14.17 -0.25 -12.97
N LEU A 385 -14.33 0.98 -13.46
CA LEU A 385 -15.44 1.36 -14.34
C LEU A 385 -15.45 0.59 -15.66
N VAL A 386 -14.32 0.49 -16.34
CA VAL A 386 -14.23 -0.24 -17.62
C VAL A 386 -14.43 -1.74 -17.39
N SER A 387 -13.93 -2.27 -16.27
CA SER A 387 -14.13 -3.66 -15.87
C SER A 387 -15.60 -3.97 -15.53
N ALA A 388 -16.30 -3.04 -14.86
CA ALA A 388 -17.74 -3.15 -14.58
C ALA A 388 -18.59 -3.24 -15.86
N LYS A 389 -18.16 -2.60 -16.94
CA LYS A 389 -18.80 -2.66 -18.27
C LYS A 389 -18.43 -3.93 -19.05
N GLY A 390 -17.61 -4.82 -18.48
CA GLY A 390 -17.11 -6.03 -19.15
C GLY A 390 -16.19 -5.76 -20.34
N SER A 391 -15.67 -4.54 -20.48
CA SER A 391 -14.97 -4.10 -21.69
C SER A 391 -13.46 -4.34 -21.68
N LEU A 392 -12.87 -4.69 -20.54
CA LEU A 392 -11.42 -4.89 -20.41
C LEU A 392 -11.04 -6.27 -19.88
N ILE A 393 -11.60 -6.68 -18.75
CA ILE A 393 -11.36 -8.00 -18.15
C ILE A 393 -12.72 -8.70 -18.04
N SER A 394 -12.83 -9.83 -18.71
CA SER A 394 -14.05 -10.65 -18.72
C SER A 394 -14.12 -11.58 -17.50
N ASN A 395 -15.33 -12.05 -17.18
CA ASN A 395 -15.61 -13.10 -16.17
C ASN A 395 -15.17 -12.78 -14.73
N LEU A 396 -15.26 -11.53 -14.30
CA LEU A 396 -14.87 -11.10 -12.95
C LEU A 396 -15.65 -11.83 -11.84
N ASP A 397 -16.93 -12.13 -12.09
CA ASP A 397 -17.79 -12.85 -11.15
C ASP A 397 -17.29 -14.28 -10.86
N ALA A 398 -16.69 -14.95 -11.86
CA ALA A 398 -16.11 -16.29 -11.69
C ALA A 398 -14.92 -16.29 -10.71
N TYR A 399 -14.31 -15.13 -10.51
CA TYR A 399 -13.21 -14.90 -9.56
C TYR A 399 -13.67 -14.26 -8.24
N GLY A 400 -14.98 -14.05 -8.06
CA GLY A 400 -15.52 -13.37 -6.87
C GLY A 400 -15.06 -11.91 -6.75
N ILE A 401 -14.72 -11.27 -7.87
CA ILE A 401 -14.20 -9.90 -7.90
C ILE A 401 -15.36 -8.92 -8.07
N THR A 402 -15.54 -8.06 -7.08
CA THR A 402 -16.50 -6.97 -7.16
C THR A 402 -15.96 -5.82 -8.02
N THR A 403 -16.74 -5.41 -9.01
CA THR A 403 -16.45 -4.24 -9.85
C THR A 403 -16.94 -2.93 -9.26
N ARG A 404 -17.61 -2.98 -8.08
CA ARG A 404 -18.01 -1.79 -7.34
C ARG A 404 -16.76 -0.95 -7.05
N ILE A 405 -16.90 0.35 -7.25
CA ILE A 405 -15.87 1.31 -6.85
C ILE A 405 -15.93 1.45 -5.33
N PRO A 406 -14.84 1.17 -4.61
CA PRO A 406 -14.80 1.35 -3.16
C PRO A 406 -15.06 2.81 -2.78
N LEU A 407 -15.58 3.05 -1.57
CA LEU A 407 -15.70 4.39 -1.02
C LEU A 407 -14.31 5.03 -0.91
N GLN A 408 -14.12 6.27 -1.36
CA GLN A 408 -12.81 6.90 -1.45
C GLN A 408 -12.66 7.97 -0.37
N PHE A 409 -11.68 7.81 0.51
CA PHE A 409 -11.33 8.76 1.56
C PHE A 409 -9.90 9.27 1.36
N ASN A 410 -9.63 10.49 1.79
CA ASN A 410 -8.30 11.08 1.71
C ASN A 410 -7.95 11.77 3.01
N LEU A 411 -6.77 11.48 3.54
CA LEU A 411 -6.15 12.32 4.55
C LEU A 411 -5.80 13.67 3.90
N SER A 412 -6.40 14.74 4.40
CA SER A 412 -6.24 16.08 3.84
C SER A 412 -4.77 16.51 3.90
N PRO A 413 -4.13 16.91 2.77
CA PRO A 413 -2.75 17.40 2.75
C PRO A 413 -2.40 18.45 3.81
N GLN A 414 -3.30 19.40 4.05
CA GLN A 414 -3.09 20.50 5.01
C GLN A 414 -3.07 20.04 6.48
N HIS A 415 -3.49 18.81 6.75
CA HIS A 415 -3.59 18.21 8.09
C HIS A 415 -2.66 17.00 8.21
N MET A 416 -1.73 16.81 7.27
CA MET A 416 -0.74 15.75 7.36
C MET A 416 0.24 16.05 8.49
N TRP A 417 0.54 15.04 9.29
CA TRP A 417 1.55 15.11 10.33
C TRP A 417 2.94 15.11 9.71
N PHE A 418 3.85 15.79 10.39
CA PHE A 418 5.26 15.90 10.03
C PHE A 418 6.09 15.94 11.30
N HIS A 419 7.38 15.66 11.18
CA HIS A 419 8.32 15.77 12.29
C HIS A 419 8.34 17.20 12.85
N PRO A 420 8.02 17.45 14.14
CA PRO A 420 7.87 18.81 14.68
C PRO A 420 9.11 19.70 14.57
N ILE A 421 10.30 19.11 14.68
CA ILE A 421 11.59 19.82 14.56
C ILE A 421 12.09 19.89 13.11
N HIS A 422 12.07 18.75 12.39
CA HIS A 422 12.68 18.63 11.06
C HIS A 422 11.71 18.88 9.89
N HIS A 423 10.42 19.12 10.16
CA HIS A 423 9.39 19.48 9.19
C HIS A 423 9.29 18.58 7.95
N ASN A 424 9.44 17.27 8.14
CA ASN A 424 9.35 16.29 7.06
C ASN A 424 8.43 15.12 7.44
N ILE A 425 7.80 14.51 6.44
CA ILE A 425 6.81 13.43 6.62
C ILE A 425 7.43 12.03 6.53
N ASP A 426 8.62 11.95 5.91
CA ASP A 426 9.39 10.73 5.70
C ASP A 426 10.08 10.25 6.98
N ALA A 427 10.17 11.13 7.99
CA ALA A 427 10.74 10.80 9.28
C ALA A 427 10.03 9.59 9.88
N SER A 428 10.81 8.70 10.47
CA SER A 428 10.21 7.68 11.32
C SER A 428 9.48 8.32 12.50
N ILE A 429 8.34 7.72 12.84
CA ILE A 429 7.62 7.98 14.08
C ILE A 429 8.52 7.76 15.32
N GLY A 430 9.53 6.90 15.23
CA GLY A 430 10.49 6.62 16.30
C GLY A 430 11.38 7.80 16.66
N CYS A 431 11.45 8.84 15.81
CA CYS A 431 12.15 10.10 16.09
C CYS A 431 11.30 11.12 16.88
N ILE A 432 10.03 10.82 17.13
CA ILE A 432 9.11 11.77 17.74
C ILE A 432 9.06 11.56 19.25
N ASP A 433 9.81 12.37 20.00
CA ASP A 433 9.86 12.30 21.46
C ASP A 433 8.49 12.53 22.12
N ASN A 434 7.69 13.45 21.56
CA ASN A 434 6.40 13.85 22.14
C ASN A 434 5.26 13.73 21.13
N LEU A 435 4.59 12.58 21.13
CA LEU A 435 3.42 12.32 20.27
C LEU A 435 2.27 13.31 20.49
N LYS A 436 2.18 14.00 21.64
CA LYS A 436 1.19 15.06 21.86
C LYS A 436 1.31 16.18 20.83
N ASP A 437 2.51 16.45 20.34
CA ASP A 437 2.72 17.54 19.38
C ASP A 437 2.18 17.18 17.99
N LEU A 438 2.21 15.89 17.60
CA LEU A 438 1.52 15.41 16.41
C LEU A 438 0.00 15.49 16.57
N VAL A 439 -0.53 15.00 17.70
CA VAL A 439 -1.98 15.01 17.94
C VAL A 439 -2.56 16.44 17.92
N LYS A 440 -1.80 17.44 18.38
CA LYS A 440 -2.20 18.86 18.32
C LYS A 440 -2.27 19.42 16.89
N LEU A 441 -1.58 18.84 15.92
CA LEU A 441 -1.74 19.21 14.51
C LEU A 441 -3.14 18.86 13.99
N GLY A 442 -3.87 18.00 14.71
CA GLY A 442 -5.17 17.51 14.32
C GLY A 442 -5.09 16.54 13.15
N MET A 443 -6.24 16.06 12.72
CA MET A 443 -6.35 15.18 11.57
C MET A 443 -7.71 15.37 10.90
N LYS A 444 -7.69 15.48 9.57
CA LYS A 444 -8.90 15.64 8.77
C LYS A 444 -8.92 14.65 7.62
N ILE A 445 -10.01 13.88 7.53
CA ILE A 445 -10.29 13.01 6.40
C ILE A 445 -11.41 13.63 5.57
N GLU A 446 -11.26 13.54 4.25
CA GLU A 446 -12.22 14.01 3.27
C GLU A 446 -12.78 12.85 2.46
N HIS A 447 -14.10 12.83 2.26
CA HIS A 447 -14.75 11.88 1.37
C HIS A 447 -14.68 12.42 -0.06
N LEU A 448 -14.00 11.67 -0.95
CA LEU A 448 -13.81 12.04 -2.34
C LEU A 448 -15.01 11.61 -3.20
N SER A 449 -16.18 12.22 -2.92
CA SER A 449 -17.46 11.86 -3.54
C SER A 449 -17.50 11.95 -5.08
N ALA A 450 -16.67 12.80 -5.69
CA ALA A 450 -16.58 12.96 -7.14
C ALA A 450 -16.22 11.66 -7.87
N TYR A 451 -15.48 10.76 -7.22
CA TYR A 451 -15.05 9.49 -7.82
C TYR A 451 -16.12 8.38 -7.74
N ARG A 452 -17.26 8.67 -7.10
CA ARG A 452 -18.43 7.79 -7.10
C ARG A 452 -19.28 7.94 -8.37
N ASN A 453 -19.24 9.12 -8.99
CA ASN A 453 -20.13 9.52 -10.09
C ASN A 453 -19.42 9.66 -11.44
N ALA A 454 -18.19 9.15 -11.60
CA ALA A 454 -17.47 9.16 -12.88
C ALA A 454 -18.09 8.24 -13.97
N MET A 455 -19.41 8.00 -13.92
CA MET A 455 -20.20 7.34 -14.96
C MET A 455 -20.46 8.21 -16.19
N VAL A 456 -19.93 9.43 -16.28
CA VAL A 456 -20.16 10.32 -17.44
C VAL A 456 -18.84 10.87 -17.97
N ILE A 457 -18.15 10.07 -18.79
CA ILE A 457 -17.45 10.54 -20.00
C ILE A 457 -17.73 9.53 -21.10
#